data_AF-A0A7Y2TSR1-F1
#
_entry.id   AF-A0A7Y2TSR1-F1
#
_cell.length_a   1.000
_cell.length_b   1.000
_cell.length_c   1.000
_cell.angle_alpha   90.00
_cell.angle_beta   90.00
_cell.angle_gamma   90.00
#
_symmetry.space_group_name_H-M   'P 1'
#
loop_
_entity.id
_entity.type
_entity.pdbx_description
1 polymer ?
#
loop_
_entity_poly.entity_id
_entity_poly.type
_entity_poly.pdbx_seq_one_letter_code
_entity_poly.pdbx_strand_id
1 'polypeptide(L)'
;MANGPTQKMDPLPVENTVEGLADRLVSEGFVLLRDLCPTAFNDRIMDVARFRIREVRKALGGRQIGIGSAAGFEEIVQRSPGRWDLPISPRQFGIRDEELPWWPLVVAFLGDGAEHSFSGIVYSEPGSPAQCWHIDSPHEAADHRPAHALNVLVALQDIPLDMGPTEMAF
;
A
#
# COMPACT_ATOMS: atom_id res chain seq x y z
N MET A 1 2.21 -2.99 34.70
CA MET A 1 1.51 -2.10 33.77
C MET A 1 2.21 -0.76 33.77
N ALA A 2 2.90 -0.42 32.69
CA ALA A 2 3.45 0.91 32.44
C ALA A 2 3.44 1.10 30.92
N ASN A 3 2.69 2.10 30.45
CA ASN A 3 2.51 2.43 29.04
C ASN A 3 3.85 2.82 28.43
N GLY A 4 4.25 2.15 27.36
CA GLY A 4 5.39 2.55 26.54
C GLY A 4 5.14 3.92 25.89
N PRO A 5 6.18 4.70 25.61
CA PRO A 5 6.04 6.03 25.04
C PRO A 5 5.40 5.93 23.65
N THR A 6 4.25 6.56 23.47
CA THR A 6 3.66 6.86 22.17
C THR A 6 4.62 7.79 21.45
N GLN A 7 5.37 7.25 20.49
CA GLN A 7 6.22 8.03 19.60
C GLN A 7 5.29 8.86 18.71
N LYS A 8 5.18 10.17 18.99
CA LYS A 8 4.50 11.10 18.09
C LYS A 8 5.32 11.16 16.81
N MET A 9 4.68 10.84 15.69
CA MET A 9 5.27 11.05 14.38
C MET A 9 5.60 12.53 14.18
N ASP A 10 6.75 12.80 13.58
CA ASP A 10 7.10 14.15 13.16
C ASP A 10 6.11 14.63 12.08
N PRO A 11 5.68 15.91 12.15
CA PRO A 11 4.79 16.47 11.14
C PRO A 11 5.46 16.50 9.77
N LEU A 12 4.65 16.32 8.72
CA LEU A 12 5.08 16.45 7.33
C LEU A 12 5.80 17.81 7.11
N PRO A 13 6.86 17.86 6.28
CA PRO A 13 7.63 19.08 6.07
C PRO A 13 6.75 20.27 5.64
N VAL A 14 7.09 21.45 6.16
CA VAL A 14 6.30 22.70 6.28
C VAL A 14 5.73 23.26 4.95
N GLU A 15 6.13 22.73 3.79
CA GLU A 15 5.63 23.14 2.46
C GLU A 15 4.46 22.28 1.94
N ASN A 16 4.07 21.22 2.64
CA ASN A 16 2.96 20.34 2.26
C ASN A 16 1.96 20.23 3.43
N THR A 17 1.04 21.20 3.55
CA THR A 17 -0.13 20.97 4.41
C THR A 17 -0.92 19.78 3.85
N VAL A 18 -1.65 19.09 4.74
CA VAL A 18 -2.47 17.94 4.34
C VAL A 18 -3.51 18.36 3.30
N GLU A 19 -4.07 19.56 3.44
CA GLU A 19 -5.02 20.16 2.51
C GLU A 19 -4.38 20.40 1.13
N GLY A 20 -3.16 20.96 1.10
CA GLY A 20 -2.44 21.18 -0.15
C GLY A 20 -2.10 19.88 -0.89
N LEU A 21 -1.82 18.80 -0.14
CA LEU A 21 -1.64 17.46 -0.72
C LEU A 21 -2.94 16.89 -1.28
N ALA A 22 -4.07 17.12 -0.61
CA ALA A 22 -5.39 16.70 -1.11
C ALA A 22 -5.76 17.45 -2.41
N ASP A 23 -5.50 18.76 -2.48
CA ASP A 23 -5.72 19.56 -3.70
C ASP A 23 -4.86 19.06 -4.87
N ARG A 24 -3.62 18.65 -4.60
CA ARG A 24 -2.74 18.02 -5.58
C ARG A 24 -3.24 16.65 -6.04
N LEU A 25 -3.79 15.82 -5.14
CA LEU A 25 -4.42 14.57 -5.55
C LEU A 25 -5.60 14.81 -6.52
N VAL A 26 -6.41 15.86 -6.30
CA VAL A 26 -7.52 16.22 -7.20
C VAL A 26 -7.01 16.66 -8.58
N SER A 27 -5.93 17.43 -8.62
CA SER A 27 -5.45 18.06 -9.87
C SER A 27 -4.45 17.21 -10.66
N GLU A 28 -3.58 16.47 -9.97
CA GLU A 28 -2.49 15.68 -10.57
C GLU A 28 -2.77 14.17 -10.54
N GLY A 29 -3.74 13.69 -9.76
CA GLY A 29 -4.09 12.28 -9.64
C GLY A 29 -3.18 11.46 -8.70
N PHE A 30 -2.03 11.99 -8.28
CA PHE A 30 -1.14 11.37 -7.31
C PHE A 30 -0.30 12.40 -6.55
N VAL A 31 0.28 11.99 -5.42
CA VAL A 31 1.35 12.72 -4.74
C VAL A 31 2.46 11.75 -4.33
N LEU A 32 3.71 12.19 -4.43
CA LEU A 32 4.86 11.44 -3.93
C LEU A 32 5.34 12.05 -2.61
N LEU A 33 5.24 11.29 -1.53
CA LEU A 33 5.67 11.70 -0.19
C LEU A 33 6.97 11.01 0.17
N ARG A 34 8.04 11.82 0.28
CA ARG A 34 9.33 11.35 0.83
C ARG A 34 9.23 11.31 2.34
N ASP A 35 9.88 10.33 2.95
CA ASP A 35 9.94 10.18 4.41
C ASP A 35 8.55 10.11 5.07
N LEU A 36 7.56 9.57 4.36
CA LEU A 36 6.18 9.40 4.84
C LEU A 36 6.11 8.62 6.16
N CYS A 37 6.96 7.61 6.28
CA CYS A 37 7.00 6.71 7.43
C CYS A 37 8.37 6.82 8.12
N PRO A 38 8.41 6.84 9.46
CA PRO A 38 9.66 6.66 10.19
C PRO A 38 10.33 5.33 9.82
N THR A 39 11.66 5.28 9.80
CA THR A 39 12.42 4.05 9.47
C THR A 39 11.97 2.86 10.32
N ALA A 40 11.81 3.05 11.64
CA ALA A 40 11.36 2.00 12.54
C ALA A 40 9.95 1.44 12.21
N PHE A 41 9.07 2.27 11.62
CA PHE A 41 7.75 1.83 11.16
C PHE A 41 7.89 0.95 9.91
N ASN A 42 8.69 1.39 8.93
CA ASN A 42 8.98 0.60 7.73
C ASN A 42 9.67 -0.73 8.05
N ASP A 43 10.65 -0.73 8.96
CA ASP A 43 11.34 -1.93 9.42
C ASP A 43 10.35 -2.93 10.03
N ARG A 44 9.43 -2.45 10.87
CA ARG A 44 8.38 -3.29 11.47
C ARG A 44 7.48 -3.92 10.41
N ILE A 45 7.02 -3.13 9.42
CA ILE A 45 6.19 -3.68 8.33
C ILE A 45 6.98 -4.69 7.51
N MET A 46 8.23 -4.38 7.18
CA MET A 46 9.12 -5.27 6.42
C MET A 46 9.37 -6.60 7.16
N ASP A 47 9.57 -6.57 8.48
CA ASP A 47 9.76 -7.78 9.29
C ASP A 47 8.52 -8.66 9.30
N VAL A 48 7.34 -8.07 9.51
CA VAL A 48 6.07 -8.80 9.45
C VAL A 48 5.82 -9.33 8.04
N ALA A 49 6.09 -8.54 7.00
CA ALA A 49 5.96 -8.95 5.61
C ALA A 49 6.85 -10.16 5.31
N ARG A 50 8.15 -10.09 5.64
CA ARG A 50 9.10 -11.20 5.44
C ARG A 50 8.69 -12.44 6.21
N PHE A 51 8.22 -12.30 7.44
CA PHE A 51 7.71 -13.41 8.23
C PHE A 51 6.50 -14.07 7.53
N ARG A 52 5.52 -13.27 7.11
CA ARG A 52 4.30 -13.78 6.46
C ARG A 52 4.60 -14.44 5.12
N ILE A 53 5.48 -13.83 4.30
CA ILE A 53 5.95 -14.39 3.03
C ILE A 53 6.57 -15.78 3.26
N ARG A 54 7.46 -15.93 4.25
CA ARG A 54 8.09 -17.23 4.55
C ARG A 54 7.07 -18.29 4.95
N GLU A 55 6.14 -17.95 5.85
CA GLU A 55 5.12 -18.88 6.33
C GLU A 55 4.21 -19.34 5.19
N VAL A 56 3.71 -18.40 4.38
CA VAL A 56 2.82 -18.68 3.26
C VAL A 56 3.54 -19.48 2.17
N ARG A 57 4.78 -19.14 1.83
CA ARG A 57 5.57 -19.89 0.84
C ARG A 57 5.88 -21.31 1.32
N LYS A 58 6.22 -21.48 2.59
CA LYS A 58 6.42 -22.80 3.20
C LYS A 58 5.15 -23.66 3.12
N ALA A 59 3.99 -23.07 3.42
CA ALA A 59 2.70 -23.75 3.33
C ALA A 59 2.29 -24.08 1.88
N LEU A 60 2.56 -23.17 0.94
CA LEU A 60 2.31 -23.38 -0.49
C LEU A 60 3.19 -24.50 -1.06
N GLY A 61 4.42 -24.62 -0.59
CA GLY A 61 5.38 -25.62 -1.05
C GLY A 61 5.63 -25.48 -2.55
N GLY A 62 5.58 -26.59 -3.27
CA GLY A 62 5.74 -26.62 -4.74
C GLY A 62 4.45 -26.44 -5.54
N ARG A 63 3.32 -26.08 -4.91
CA ARG A 63 2.04 -25.92 -5.62
C ARG A 63 2.07 -24.69 -6.51
N GLN A 64 1.59 -24.83 -7.73
CA GLN A 64 1.36 -23.71 -8.63
C GLN A 64 -0.04 -23.14 -8.37
N ILE A 65 -0.15 -21.81 -8.36
CA ILE A 65 -1.44 -21.12 -8.36
C ILE A 65 -1.60 -20.36 -9.67
N GLY A 66 -2.84 -20.14 -10.08
CA GLY A 66 -3.11 -19.35 -11.27
C GLY A 66 -3.03 -17.85 -10.97
N ILE A 67 -3.27 -17.05 -12.00
CA ILE A 67 -3.29 -15.59 -11.91
C ILE A 67 -4.68 -15.10 -11.50
N GLY A 68 -4.71 -14.13 -10.59
CA GLY A 68 -5.92 -13.46 -10.11
C GLY A 68 -6.58 -14.16 -8.93
N SER A 69 -7.46 -13.43 -8.24
CA SER A 69 -8.08 -13.88 -6.98
C SER A 69 -8.90 -15.17 -7.14
N ALA A 70 -9.50 -15.43 -8.30
CA ALA A 70 -10.25 -16.65 -8.57
C ALA A 70 -9.38 -17.91 -8.65
N ALA A 71 -8.07 -17.76 -8.86
CA ALA A 71 -7.11 -18.84 -8.99
C ALA A 71 -6.04 -18.83 -7.90
N GLY A 72 -6.16 -17.93 -6.91
CA GLY A 72 -5.30 -17.81 -5.75
C GLY A 72 -5.93 -18.39 -4.48
N PHE A 73 -5.24 -18.17 -3.37
CA PHE A 73 -5.74 -18.45 -2.03
C PHE A 73 -6.04 -17.14 -1.30
N GLU A 74 -6.81 -17.21 -0.22
CA GLU A 74 -7.07 -16.04 0.63
C GLU A 74 -5.76 -15.45 1.18
N GLU A 75 -4.77 -16.28 1.45
CA GLU A 75 -3.48 -15.88 2.01
C GLU A 75 -2.47 -15.37 0.97
N ILE A 76 -2.67 -15.71 -0.31
CA ILE A 76 -1.74 -15.34 -1.39
C ILE A 76 -2.39 -15.41 -2.77
N VAL A 77 -2.24 -14.32 -3.51
CA VAL A 77 -2.72 -14.20 -4.88
C VAL A 77 -1.55 -13.84 -5.78
N GLN A 78 -1.44 -14.51 -6.92
CA GLN A 78 -0.53 -14.10 -7.98
C GLN A 78 -1.24 -13.06 -8.87
N ARG A 79 -0.75 -11.82 -8.88
CA ARG A 79 -1.36 -10.71 -9.65
C ARG A 79 -0.91 -10.70 -11.10
N SER A 80 0.32 -11.11 -11.35
CA SER A 80 0.91 -11.34 -12.69
C SER A 80 2.07 -12.35 -12.56
N PRO A 81 2.67 -12.84 -13.65
CA PRO A 81 3.83 -13.74 -13.57
C PRO A 81 4.93 -13.17 -12.64
N GLY A 82 5.31 -13.92 -11.60
CA GLY A 82 6.32 -13.51 -10.62
C GLY A 82 5.89 -12.43 -9.61
N ARG A 83 4.67 -11.87 -9.70
CA ARG A 83 4.17 -10.83 -8.79
C ARG A 83 3.09 -11.35 -7.85
N TRP A 84 3.28 -11.10 -6.57
CA TRP A 84 2.51 -11.68 -5.50
C TRP A 84 1.91 -10.59 -4.63
N ASP A 85 0.69 -10.83 -4.18
CA ASP A 85 -0.03 -10.00 -3.22
C ASP A 85 -0.42 -10.88 -2.03
N LEU A 86 0.04 -10.48 -0.85
CA LEU A 86 -0.24 -11.15 0.41
C LEU A 86 -1.07 -10.20 1.27
N PRO A 87 -2.37 -10.48 1.43
CA PRO A 87 -3.23 -9.69 2.29
C PRO A 87 -2.66 -9.56 3.71
N ILE A 88 -2.52 -8.32 4.16
CA ILE A 88 -2.13 -7.98 5.52
C ILE A 88 -2.83 -6.71 5.96
N SER A 89 -3.52 -6.75 7.09
CA SER A 89 -4.21 -5.60 7.67
C SER A 89 -3.30 -4.81 8.64
N PRO A 90 -3.61 -3.53 8.90
CA PRO A 90 -2.90 -2.74 9.91
C PRO A 90 -2.83 -3.34 11.29
N ARG A 91 -3.89 -4.03 11.68
CA ARG A 91 -3.96 -4.74 12.95
C ARG A 91 -2.93 -5.84 13.07
N GLN A 92 -2.52 -6.49 11.97
CA GLN A 92 -1.49 -7.53 11.98
C GLN A 92 -0.09 -6.99 12.22
N PHE A 93 0.16 -5.72 11.91
CA PHE A 93 1.36 -5.00 12.39
C PHE A 93 1.10 -4.21 13.67
N GLY A 94 -0.07 -4.36 14.31
CA GLY A 94 -0.39 -3.82 15.63
C GLY A 94 -0.72 -2.33 15.65
N ILE A 95 -1.32 -1.82 14.57
CA ILE A 95 -1.65 -0.40 14.38
C ILE A 95 -3.12 -0.32 13.97
N ARG A 96 -3.84 0.70 14.48
CA ARG A 96 -5.21 0.99 14.02
C ARG A 96 -5.16 1.85 12.75
N ASP A 97 -6.19 1.79 11.94
CA ASP A 97 -6.21 2.49 10.65
C ASP A 97 -6.02 4.01 10.85
N GLU A 98 -6.60 4.57 11.91
CA GLU A 98 -6.50 6.00 12.24
C GLU A 98 -5.13 6.42 12.79
N GLU A 99 -4.28 5.45 13.12
CA GLU A 99 -2.91 5.66 13.60
C GLU A 99 -1.89 5.55 12.45
N LEU A 100 -2.33 5.25 11.23
CA LEU A 100 -1.44 5.15 10.08
C LEU A 100 -0.88 6.53 9.70
N PRO A 101 0.40 6.61 9.29
CA PRO A 101 1.04 7.87 8.94
C PRO A 101 0.33 8.72 7.89
N TRP A 102 -0.33 8.07 6.96
CA TRP A 102 -1.05 8.68 5.85
C TRP A 102 -2.54 8.92 6.13
N TRP A 103 -3.06 8.48 7.28
CA TRP A 103 -4.49 8.62 7.60
C TRP A 103 -5.00 10.06 7.56
N PRO A 104 -4.25 11.09 8.02
CA PRO A 104 -4.69 12.48 7.90
C PRO A 104 -4.97 12.89 6.45
N LEU A 105 -4.16 12.42 5.49
CA LEU A 105 -4.36 12.69 4.07
C LEU A 105 -5.59 11.95 3.51
N VAL A 106 -5.81 10.71 3.95
CA VAL A 106 -7.01 9.94 3.59
C VAL A 106 -8.27 10.69 4.01
N VAL A 107 -8.34 11.15 5.26
CA VAL A 107 -9.49 11.89 5.79
C VAL A 107 -9.66 13.23 5.07
N ALA A 108 -8.58 13.96 4.80
CA ALA A 108 -8.67 15.22 4.09
C ALA A 108 -9.14 15.07 2.63
N PHE A 109 -8.81 13.96 1.98
CA PHE A 109 -9.15 13.72 0.58
C PHE A 109 -10.52 13.04 0.39
N LEU A 110 -10.84 12.02 1.19
CA LEU A 110 -12.08 11.23 1.08
C LEU A 110 -13.16 11.63 2.09
N GLY A 111 -12.80 12.39 3.13
CA GLY A 111 -13.68 12.80 4.23
C GLY A 111 -13.61 11.90 5.47
N ASP A 112 -14.25 12.36 6.55
CA ASP A 112 -14.25 11.68 7.87
C ASP A 112 -14.90 10.29 7.87
N GLY A 113 -15.70 9.97 6.85
CA GLY A 113 -16.34 8.66 6.67
C GLY A 113 -15.48 7.64 5.94
N ALA A 114 -14.21 7.95 5.65
CA ALA A 114 -13.31 7.02 5.00
C ALA A 114 -13.03 5.79 5.87
N GLU A 115 -12.98 4.62 5.23
CA GLU A 115 -12.72 3.34 5.89
C GLU A 115 -11.57 2.61 5.19
N HIS A 116 -10.87 1.74 5.94
CA HIS A 116 -9.90 0.83 5.35
C HIS A 116 -10.63 -0.26 4.55
N SER A 117 -10.40 -0.30 3.23
CA SER A 117 -10.98 -1.32 2.36
C SER A 117 -10.10 -2.57 2.27
N PHE A 118 -8.82 -2.40 1.97
CA PHE A 118 -7.87 -3.49 1.78
C PHE A 118 -6.43 -3.01 1.98
N SER A 119 -5.55 -3.90 2.44
CA SER A 119 -4.11 -3.73 2.34
C SER A 119 -3.41 -5.08 2.20
N GLY A 120 -2.24 -5.04 1.57
CA GLY A 120 -1.44 -6.21 1.28
C GLY A 120 0.02 -5.85 1.06
N ILE A 121 0.89 -6.85 1.14
CA ILE A 121 2.27 -6.75 0.69
C ILE A 121 2.33 -7.20 -0.75
N VAL A 122 2.71 -6.28 -1.63
CA VAL A 122 3.02 -6.59 -3.02
C VAL A 122 4.53 -6.76 -3.17
N TYR A 123 4.96 -7.89 -3.73
CA TYR A 123 6.36 -8.07 -4.12
C TYR A 123 6.47 -8.76 -5.48
N SER A 124 7.56 -8.48 -6.17
CA SER A 124 7.88 -9.05 -7.48
C SER A 124 9.16 -9.87 -7.38
N GLU A 125 9.17 -11.05 -7.98
CA GLU A 125 10.37 -11.84 -8.18
C GLU A 125 11.24 -11.23 -9.30
N PRO A 126 12.57 -11.41 -9.27
CA PRO A 126 13.44 -10.97 -10.36
C PRO A 126 12.95 -11.49 -11.72
N GLY A 127 12.88 -10.59 -12.71
CA GLY A 127 12.40 -10.92 -14.05
C GLY A 127 10.88 -10.87 -14.24
N SER A 128 10.11 -10.49 -13.20
CA SER A 128 8.68 -10.21 -13.36
C SER A 128 8.47 -9.10 -14.40
N PRO A 129 7.51 -9.26 -15.35
CA PRO A 129 7.26 -8.24 -16.36
C PRO A 129 6.59 -6.99 -15.77
N ALA A 130 6.63 -5.90 -16.54
CA ALA A 130 5.82 -4.72 -16.29
C ALA A 130 4.33 -5.08 -16.31
N GLN A 131 3.53 -4.37 -15.50
CA GLN A 131 2.08 -4.48 -15.58
C GLN A 131 1.57 -3.71 -16.80
N CYS A 132 0.40 -4.12 -17.30
CA CYS A 132 -0.33 -3.29 -18.26
C CYS A 132 -0.79 -1.99 -17.58
N TRP A 133 -1.03 -0.95 -18.38
CA TRP A 133 -1.72 0.24 -17.90
C TRP A 133 -3.10 -0.14 -17.36
N HIS A 134 -3.37 0.27 -16.13
CA HIS A 134 -4.64 0.02 -15.45
C HIS A 134 -4.91 1.15 -14.46
N ILE A 135 -6.16 1.22 -14.03
CA ILE A 135 -6.54 1.91 -12.80
C ILE A 135 -6.89 0.86 -11.76
N ASP A 136 -6.73 1.20 -10.50
CA ASP A 136 -7.14 0.33 -9.40
C ASP A 136 -8.63 0.54 -9.08
N SER A 137 -9.19 -0.46 -8.39
CA SER A 137 -10.59 -0.50 -7.91
C SER A 137 -11.67 -0.63 -9.00
N PRO A 138 -12.89 -1.07 -8.65
CA PRO A 138 -13.98 -1.19 -9.60
C PRO A 138 -14.45 0.17 -10.17
N HIS A 139 -14.91 0.17 -11.41
CA HIS A 139 -15.62 1.31 -11.99
C HIS A 139 -17.05 1.38 -11.43
N GLU A 140 -17.31 2.29 -10.49
CA GLU A 140 -18.64 2.44 -9.87
C GLU A 140 -19.64 3.25 -10.71
N ALA A 141 -19.16 3.99 -11.72
CA ALA A 141 -19.97 4.82 -12.58
C ALA A 141 -19.41 4.86 -14.00
N ALA A 142 -20.31 5.08 -14.98
CA ALA A 142 -19.94 5.31 -16.37
C ALA A 142 -19.39 6.73 -16.60
N ASP A 143 -19.88 7.70 -15.82
CA ASP A 143 -19.47 9.10 -15.89
C ASP A 143 -18.34 9.41 -14.91
N HIS A 144 -17.56 10.45 -15.20
CA HIS A 144 -16.53 10.94 -14.31
C HIS A 144 -17.15 11.47 -13.00
N ARG A 145 -16.61 11.01 -11.86
CA ARG A 145 -17.03 11.38 -10.51
C ARG A 145 -15.79 11.65 -9.64
N PRO A 146 -15.96 12.36 -8.51
CA PRO A 146 -14.90 12.42 -7.50
C PRO A 146 -14.38 11.04 -7.13
N ALA A 147 -13.09 10.95 -6.80
CA ALA A 147 -12.49 9.70 -6.34
C ALA A 147 -13.21 9.19 -5.08
N HIS A 148 -13.49 7.89 -5.04
CA HIS A 148 -14.14 7.22 -3.91
C HIS A 148 -13.17 6.31 -3.13
N ALA A 149 -11.95 6.13 -3.64
CA ALA A 149 -10.91 5.31 -3.05
C ALA A 149 -9.55 5.98 -3.28
N LEU A 150 -8.64 5.78 -2.32
CA LEU A 150 -7.26 6.25 -2.38
C LEU A 150 -6.32 5.08 -2.09
N ASN A 151 -5.42 4.78 -3.02
CA ASN A 151 -4.37 3.80 -2.81
C ASN A 151 -3.12 4.48 -2.26
N VAL A 152 -2.60 3.94 -1.15
CA VAL A 152 -1.34 4.38 -0.55
C VAL A 152 -0.29 3.31 -0.77
N LEU A 153 0.62 3.56 -1.70
CA LEU A 153 1.74 2.67 -2.02
C LEU A 153 2.96 3.06 -1.17
N VAL A 154 3.28 2.23 -0.17
CA VAL A 154 4.42 2.45 0.73
C VAL A 154 5.60 1.60 0.27
N ALA A 155 6.70 2.24 -0.13
CA ALA A 155 7.94 1.55 -0.41
C ALA A 155 8.57 1.05 0.91
N LEU A 156 8.70 -0.27 1.06
CA LEU A 156 9.31 -0.90 2.24
C LEU A 156 10.83 -1.08 2.12
N GLN A 157 11.36 -0.84 0.93
CA GLN A 157 12.79 -0.83 0.62
C GLN A 157 13.02 0.15 -0.53
N ASP A 158 14.29 0.48 -0.78
CA ASP A 158 14.67 1.25 -1.96
C ASP A 158 14.31 0.49 -3.24
N ILE A 159 13.77 1.24 -4.22
CA ILE A 159 13.36 0.71 -5.53
C ILE A 159 14.14 1.46 -6.61
N PRO A 160 15.37 1.03 -6.93
CA PRO A 160 16.11 1.57 -8.07
C PRO A 160 15.40 1.27 -9.40
N LEU A 161 15.78 1.99 -10.46
CA LEU A 161 15.13 1.90 -11.78
C LEU A 161 15.14 0.49 -12.35
N ASP A 162 16.19 -0.30 -12.11
CA ASP A 162 16.32 -1.68 -12.57
C ASP A 162 15.39 -2.66 -11.84
N MET A 163 14.86 -2.29 -10.67
CA MET A 163 13.79 -3.04 -9.97
C MET A 163 12.39 -2.70 -10.48
N GLY A 164 12.25 -1.73 -11.40
CA GLY A 164 10.98 -1.36 -12.01
C GLY A 164 10.04 -0.64 -11.04
N PRO A 165 10.33 0.62 -10.65
CA PRO A 165 9.41 1.41 -9.84
C PRO A 165 8.08 1.66 -10.56
N THR A 166 7.04 2.01 -9.80
CA THR A 166 5.72 2.33 -10.35
C THR A 166 5.80 3.48 -11.36
N GLU A 167 5.20 3.29 -12.52
CA GLU A 167 5.04 4.31 -13.55
C GLU A 167 3.65 4.95 -13.46
N MET A 168 3.58 6.27 -13.69
CA MET A 168 2.33 7.03 -13.72
C MET A 168 2.18 7.68 -15.10
N ALA A 169 0.96 7.68 -15.64
CA ALA A 169 0.62 8.36 -16.89
C ALA A 169 0.05 9.75 -16.59
N PHE A 170 0.40 10.74 -17.43
CA PHE A 170 0.04 12.15 -17.28
C PHE A 170 -0.75 12.63 -18.50
#